data_AF-A0AAC9V8P5-F1
#
_entry.id   AF-A0AAC9V8P5-F1
#
_cell.length_a   1.000
_cell.length_b   1.000
_cell.length_c   1.000
_cell.angle_alpha   90.00
_cell.angle_beta   90.00
_cell.angle_gamma   90.00
#
_symmetry.space_group_name_H-M   'P 1'
#
loop_
_entity.id
_entity.type
_entity.pdbx_description
1 polymer ?
#
loop_
_entity_poly.entity_id
_entity_poly.type
_entity_poly.pdbx_seq_one_letter_code
_entity_poly.pdbx_strand_id
1 'polypeptide(L)'
;MVPCSEIDQVIAYIHRHLFDPMPLARLARHISYSPSHFARLFKERTGLTPLYYVSSMRLERSKDMLLRTHLSIRDIGLEIGQQSLGTFTTRFTQRVGVSPAEFRQSALGADRDFESLRRLGDWRQPAVPIFREGCVSGIIEAAVPFEGFVLVGLFSKPIPEGLPLYGTLVRYPGSFRFDGVKPGTYYLMATSISWTMAGMDMLLPETTLRTRSKSPLTVLPGVPLPPQELLLHEPRLDDPPILVSLPLLMNNFLSKVRQGL
;
A
#
# COMPACT_ATOMS: atom_id res chain seq x y z
N MET A 1 -18.58 11.46 1.95
CA MET A 1 -17.73 12.42 2.70
C MET A 1 -17.68 13.72 1.90
N VAL A 2 -18.04 14.86 2.50
CA VAL A 2 -17.95 16.18 1.84
C VAL A 2 -16.47 16.58 1.79
N PRO A 3 -15.91 17.06 0.67
CA PRO A 3 -14.53 17.55 0.63
C PRO A 3 -14.35 18.73 1.57
N CYS A 4 -13.50 18.59 2.61
CA CYS A 4 -13.30 19.64 3.62
C CYS A 4 -12.17 20.62 3.25
N SER A 5 -11.32 20.29 2.29
CA SER A 5 -10.25 21.17 1.78
C SER A 5 -10.24 21.29 0.26
N GLU A 6 -9.62 22.34 -0.28
CA GLU A 6 -9.41 22.52 -1.73
C GLU A 6 -8.64 21.33 -2.34
N ILE A 7 -7.70 20.74 -1.58
CA ILE A 7 -6.99 19.54 -2.03
C ILE A 7 -7.91 18.32 -2.08
N ASP A 8 -8.82 18.14 -1.14
CA ASP A 8 -9.80 17.03 -1.19
C ASP A 8 -10.71 17.16 -2.41
N GLN A 9 -11.05 18.39 -2.83
CA GLN A 9 -11.80 18.64 -4.06
C GLN A 9 -11.00 18.21 -5.30
N VAL A 10 -9.70 18.53 -5.35
CA VAL A 10 -8.82 18.07 -6.44
C VAL A 10 -8.67 16.55 -6.43
N ILE A 11 -8.54 15.91 -5.27
CA ILE A 11 -8.49 14.46 -5.17
C ILE A 11 -9.79 13.86 -5.73
N ALA A 12 -10.95 14.33 -5.27
CA ALA A 12 -12.25 13.89 -5.80
C ALA A 12 -12.41 14.17 -7.31
N TYR A 13 -11.83 15.25 -7.82
CA TYR A 13 -11.75 15.51 -9.27
C TYR A 13 -10.89 14.47 -9.99
N ILE A 14 -9.72 14.14 -9.47
CA ILE A 14 -8.84 13.10 -10.03
C ILE A 14 -9.56 11.75 -10.10
N HIS A 15 -10.28 11.33 -9.06
CA HIS A 15 -11.02 10.07 -9.06
C HIS A 15 -12.09 10.03 -10.16
N ARG A 16 -12.81 11.13 -10.38
CA ARG A 16 -13.87 11.23 -11.41
C ARG A 16 -13.34 11.30 -12.83
N HIS A 17 -12.15 11.84 -13.03
CA HIS A 17 -11.52 12.08 -14.33
C HIS A 17 -10.26 11.25 -14.54
N LEU A 18 -10.17 10.07 -13.91
CA LEU A 18 -8.92 9.33 -13.76
C LEU A 18 -8.25 8.99 -15.11
N PHE A 19 -9.03 8.77 -16.17
CA PHE A 19 -8.54 8.40 -17.49
C PHE A 19 -8.30 9.61 -18.42
N ASP A 20 -8.76 10.81 -18.07
CA ASP A 20 -8.55 12.01 -18.86
C ASP A 20 -7.09 12.47 -18.84
N PRO A 21 -6.60 13.21 -19.84
CA PRO A 21 -5.33 13.93 -19.73
C PRO A 21 -5.32 14.87 -18.51
N MET A 22 -4.48 14.59 -17.51
CA MET A 22 -4.36 15.34 -16.26
C MET A 22 -2.96 15.98 -16.11
N PRO A 23 -2.59 16.98 -16.95
CA PRO A 23 -1.37 17.73 -16.74
C PRO A 23 -1.47 18.53 -15.43
N LEU A 24 -0.32 18.80 -14.80
CA LEU A 24 -0.24 19.54 -13.53
C LEU A 24 -0.98 20.88 -13.59
N ALA A 25 -0.90 21.58 -14.72
CA ALA A 25 -1.58 22.86 -14.94
C ALA A 25 -3.11 22.75 -14.90
N ARG A 26 -3.70 21.63 -15.36
CA ARG A 26 -5.15 21.39 -15.29
C ARG A 26 -5.60 21.21 -13.85
N LEU A 27 -4.85 20.43 -13.07
CA LEU A 27 -5.14 20.18 -11.66
C LEU A 27 -5.01 21.46 -10.83
N ALA A 28 -3.96 22.25 -11.05
CA ALA A 28 -3.76 23.52 -10.34
C ALA A 28 -4.87 24.54 -10.68
N ARG A 29 -5.27 24.63 -11.95
CA ARG A 29 -6.34 25.53 -12.41
C ARG A 29 -7.70 25.17 -11.81
N HIS A 30 -7.95 23.89 -11.48
CA HIS A 30 -9.21 23.45 -10.86
C HIS A 30 -9.51 24.19 -9.55
N ILE A 31 -8.46 24.60 -8.83
CA ILE A 31 -8.56 25.39 -7.58
C ILE A 31 -7.89 26.77 -7.70
N SER A 32 -7.73 27.28 -8.93
CA SER A 32 -7.15 28.62 -9.20
C SER A 32 -5.73 28.86 -8.64
N TYR A 33 -4.92 27.82 -8.51
CA TYR A 33 -3.55 27.91 -8.00
C TYR A 33 -2.51 27.93 -9.12
N SER A 34 -1.32 28.47 -8.82
CA SER A 34 -0.15 28.25 -9.67
C SER A 34 0.30 26.77 -9.61
N PRO A 35 0.87 26.19 -10.69
CA PRO A 35 1.32 24.80 -10.70
C PRO A 35 2.29 24.44 -9.58
N SER A 36 3.23 25.34 -9.26
CA SER A 36 4.24 25.14 -8.21
C SER A 36 3.64 25.16 -6.81
N HIS A 37 2.75 26.12 -6.54
CA HIS A 37 2.08 26.22 -5.24
C HIS A 37 1.18 25.01 -5.00
N PHE A 38 0.39 24.63 -6.00
CA PHE A 38 -0.43 23.41 -5.97
C PHE A 38 0.40 22.16 -5.73
N ALA A 39 1.49 21.95 -6.48
CA ALA A 39 2.32 20.75 -6.33
C ALA A 39 2.90 20.61 -4.92
N ARG A 40 3.30 21.72 -4.29
CA ARG A 40 3.78 21.74 -2.91
C ARG A 40 2.67 21.35 -1.94
N LEU A 41 1.53 22.03 -1.98
CA LEU A 41 0.43 21.79 -1.04
C LEU A 41 -0.14 20.37 -1.19
N PHE A 42 -0.27 19.88 -2.42
CA PHE A 42 -0.70 18.51 -2.69
C PHE A 42 0.28 17.47 -2.13
N LYS A 43 1.59 17.70 -2.25
CA LYS A 43 2.62 16.81 -1.68
C LYS A 43 2.66 16.87 -0.17
N GLU A 44 2.48 18.03 0.44
CA GLU A 44 2.37 18.18 1.90
C GLU A 44 1.15 17.42 2.44
N ARG A 45 0.02 17.49 1.73
CA ARG A 45 -1.22 16.81 2.12
C ARG A 45 -1.17 15.29 1.91
N THR A 46 -0.72 14.84 0.73
CA THR A 46 -0.81 13.42 0.31
C THR A 46 0.51 12.65 0.47
N GLY A 47 1.63 13.33 0.66
CA GLY A 47 2.97 12.77 0.61
C GLY A 47 3.50 12.53 -0.82
N LEU A 48 2.68 12.69 -1.85
CA LEU A 48 3.01 12.35 -3.24
C LEU A 48 2.93 13.59 -4.14
N THR A 49 3.75 13.64 -5.18
CA THR A 49 3.54 14.66 -6.23
C THR A 49 2.25 14.37 -7.00
N PRO A 50 1.52 15.39 -7.49
CA PRO A 50 0.22 15.19 -8.15
C PRO A 50 0.23 14.17 -9.30
N LEU A 51 1.22 14.26 -10.20
CA LEU A 51 1.30 13.34 -11.35
C LEU A 51 1.64 11.91 -10.93
N TYR A 52 2.40 11.74 -9.85
CA TYR A 52 2.69 10.43 -9.31
C TYR A 52 1.47 9.80 -8.66
N TYR A 53 0.69 10.58 -7.90
CA TYR A 53 -0.59 10.15 -7.33
C TYR A 53 -1.54 9.68 -8.44
N VAL A 54 -1.75 10.51 -9.47
CA VAL A 54 -2.57 10.14 -10.65
C VAL A 54 -2.09 8.82 -11.28
N SER A 55 -0.79 8.70 -11.53
CA SER A 55 -0.21 7.49 -12.12
C SER A 55 -0.42 6.26 -11.23
N SER A 56 -0.39 6.41 -9.90
CA SER A 56 -0.62 5.33 -8.95
C SER A 56 -2.08 4.93 -8.89
N MET A 57 -3.01 5.89 -8.85
CA MET A 57 -4.46 5.62 -8.94
C MET A 57 -4.84 4.90 -10.23
N ARG A 58 -4.26 5.29 -11.36
CA ARG A 58 -4.42 4.58 -12.65
C ARG A 58 -3.90 3.16 -12.59
N LEU A 59 -2.77 2.94 -11.94
CA LEU A 59 -2.21 1.60 -11.80
C LEU A 59 -3.08 0.73 -10.88
N GLU A 60 -3.61 1.28 -9.80
CA GLU A 60 -4.61 0.61 -8.96
C GLU A 60 -5.84 0.21 -9.80
N ARG A 61 -6.36 1.12 -10.63
CA ARG A 61 -7.48 0.81 -11.53
C ARG A 61 -7.14 -0.27 -12.56
N SER A 62 -5.89 -0.36 -13.00
CA SER A 62 -5.45 -1.47 -13.87
C SER A 62 -5.53 -2.83 -13.18
N LYS A 63 -5.32 -2.90 -11.85
CA LYS A 63 -5.51 -4.13 -11.07
C LYS A 63 -6.96 -4.59 -11.15
N ASP A 64 -7.91 -3.68 -10.98
CA ASP A 64 -9.34 -3.98 -11.11
C ASP A 64 -9.68 -4.49 -12.51
N MET A 65 -9.19 -3.81 -13.57
CA MET A 65 -9.40 -4.24 -14.95
C MET A 65 -8.79 -5.62 -15.25
N LEU A 66 -7.62 -5.93 -14.69
CA LEU A 66 -6.95 -7.22 -14.85
C LEU A 66 -7.79 -8.38 -14.28
N LEU A 67 -8.52 -8.13 -13.19
CA LEU A 67 -9.29 -9.13 -12.45
C LEU A 67 -10.74 -9.24 -12.93
N ARG A 68 -11.35 -8.12 -13.36
CA ARG A 68 -12.80 -8.06 -13.66
C ARG A 68 -13.14 -7.99 -15.15
N THR A 69 -12.16 -7.87 -16.04
CA THR A 69 -12.40 -7.74 -17.49
C THR A 69 -11.61 -8.76 -18.30
N HIS A 70 -12.03 -8.97 -19.55
CA HIS A 70 -11.32 -9.79 -20.53
C HIS A 70 -10.35 -8.99 -21.41
N LEU A 71 -10.12 -7.71 -21.12
CA LEU A 71 -9.21 -6.87 -21.89
C LEU A 71 -7.79 -7.47 -21.91
N SER A 72 -7.08 -7.32 -23.02
CA SER A 72 -5.69 -7.75 -23.08
C SER A 72 -4.82 -6.88 -22.15
N ILE A 73 -3.70 -7.41 -21.68
CA ILE A 73 -2.73 -6.64 -20.86
C ILE A 73 -2.27 -5.38 -21.61
N ARG A 74 -2.17 -5.47 -22.95
CA ARG A 74 -1.85 -4.34 -23.82
C ARG A 74 -2.94 -3.27 -23.77
N ASP A 75 -4.20 -3.67 -23.95
CA ASP A 75 -5.32 -2.73 -23.98
C ASP A 75 -5.52 -2.04 -22.62
N ILE A 76 -5.36 -2.79 -21.52
CA ILE A 76 -5.37 -2.22 -20.16
C ILE A 76 -4.27 -1.16 -20.01
N GLY A 77 -3.05 -1.47 -20.48
CA GLY A 77 -1.94 -0.51 -20.47
C GLY A 77 -2.26 0.77 -21.25
N LEU A 78 -2.89 0.66 -22.41
CA LEU A 78 -3.32 1.80 -23.22
C LEU A 78 -4.44 2.60 -22.54
N GLU A 79 -5.43 1.94 -21.95
CA GLU A 79 -6.55 2.57 -21.23
C GLU A 79 -6.06 3.45 -20.07
N ILE A 80 -5.04 2.99 -19.34
CA ILE A 80 -4.44 3.77 -18.25
C ILE A 80 -3.40 4.79 -18.73
N GLY A 81 -3.29 5.00 -20.05
CA GLY A 81 -2.44 6.00 -20.69
C GLY A 81 -0.94 5.65 -20.74
N GLN A 82 -0.57 4.37 -20.68
CA GLN A 82 0.81 3.94 -20.93
C GLN A 82 1.10 3.89 -22.44
N GLN A 83 2.31 4.30 -22.82
CA GLN A 83 2.72 4.41 -24.22
C GLN A 83 3.04 3.05 -24.88
N SER A 84 3.33 2.02 -24.07
CA SER A 84 3.63 0.68 -24.57
C SER A 84 3.37 -0.40 -23.53
N LEU A 85 3.12 -1.62 -24.01
CA LEU A 85 2.98 -2.82 -23.17
C LEU A 85 4.22 -3.05 -22.29
N GLY A 86 5.43 -2.92 -22.85
CA GLY A 86 6.67 -3.12 -22.09
C GLY A 86 6.83 -2.12 -20.93
N THR A 87 6.44 -0.86 -21.15
CA THR A 87 6.45 0.16 -20.08
C THR A 87 5.43 -0.15 -19.01
N PHE A 88 4.21 -0.54 -19.40
CA PHE A 88 3.17 -0.94 -18.46
C PHE A 88 3.59 -2.13 -17.62
N THR A 89 3.99 -3.24 -18.24
CA THR A 89 4.41 -4.46 -17.54
C THR A 89 5.54 -4.18 -16.56
N THR A 90 6.58 -3.45 -16.99
CA THR A 90 7.72 -3.11 -16.12
C THR A 90 7.27 -2.31 -14.89
N ARG A 91 6.49 -1.24 -15.10
CA ARG A 91 6.01 -0.39 -14.00
C ARG A 91 5.04 -1.12 -13.08
N PHE A 92 4.17 -1.95 -13.63
CA PHE A 92 3.24 -2.76 -12.87
C PHE A 92 4.01 -3.73 -11.98
N THR A 93 4.93 -4.53 -12.54
CA THR A 93 5.74 -5.48 -11.77
C THR A 93 6.52 -4.79 -10.66
N GLN A 94 7.15 -3.64 -10.95
CA GLN A 94 7.91 -2.89 -9.94
C GLN A 94 7.05 -2.40 -8.78
N ARG A 95 5.83 -1.92 -9.05
CA ARG A 95 4.97 -1.31 -8.01
C ARG A 95 4.00 -2.29 -7.34
N VAL A 96 3.63 -3.37 -8.01
CA VAL A 96 2.71 -4.39 -7.48
C VAL A 96 3.48 -5.59 -6.91
N GLY A 97 4.69 -5.85 -7.41
CA GLY A 97 5.57 -6.95 -7.00
C GLY A 97 5.43 -8.23 -7.83
N VAL A 98 4.39 -8.34 -8.67
CA VAL A 98 4.14 -9.43 -9.61
C VAL A 98 3.77 -8.87 -10.98
N SER A 99 3.97 -9.65 -12.04
CA SER A 99 3.58 -9.23 -13.39
C SER A 99 2.05 -9.10 -13.54
N PRO A 100 1.55 -8.33 -14.52
CA PRO A 100 0.11 -8.24 -14.79
C PRO A 100 -0.54 -9.60 -15.07
N ALA A 101 0.18 -10.52 -15.72
CA ALA A 101 -0.30 -11.86 -16.03
C ALA A 101 -0.45 -12.70 -14.76
N GLU A 102 0.59 -12.74 -13.91
CA GLU A 102 0.53 -13.43 -12.61
C GLU A 102 -0.56 -12.83 -11.71
N PHE A 103 -0.69 -11.49 -11.69
CA PHE A 103 -1.72 -10.81 -10.92
C PHE A 103 -3.12 -11.22 -11.38
N ARG A 104 -3.39 -11.28 -12.70
CA ARG A 104 -4.66 -11.78 -13.23
C ARG A 104 -4.94 -13.23 -12.81
N GLN A 105 -3.93 -14.10 -12.83
CA GLN A 105 -4.10 -15.50 -12.44
C GLN A 105 -4.33 -15.68 -10.93
N SER A 106 -3.87 -14.75 -10.09
CA SER A 106 -4.04 -14.83 -8.64
C SER A 106 -5.50 -14.86 -8.19
N ALA A 107 -6.43 -14.33 -9.00
CA ALA A 107 -7.88 -14.41 -8.74
C ALA A 107 -8.38 -15.85 -8.57
N LEU A 108 -7.80 -16.82 -9.29
CA LEU A 108 -8.23 -18.22 -9.29
C LEU A 108 -7.82 -18.98 -8.01
N GLY A 109 -6.89 -18.42 -7.23
CA GLY A 109 -6.32 -19.02 -6.03
C GLY A 109 -6.61 -18.24 -4.74
N ALA A 110 -7.00 -16.97 -4.84
CA ALA A 110 -7.05 -16.05 -3.70
C ALA A 110 -7.88 -16.58 -2.53
N ASP A 111 -9.09 -17.13 -2.77
CA ASP A 111 -9.93 -17.66 -1.70
C ASP A 111 -9.32 -18.90 -1.02
N ARG A 112 -8.67 -19.78 -1.79
CA ARG A 112 -8.01 -20.98 -1.26
C ARG A 112 -6.77 -20.63 -0.46
N ASP A 113 -5.99 -19.69 -0.95
CA ASP A 113 -4.83 -19.16 -0.23
C ASP A 113 -5.31 -18.56 1.08
N PHE A 114 -6.35 -17.73 1.05
CA PHE A 114 -6.90 -17.08 2.23
C PHE A 114 -7.44 -18.06 3.29
N GLU A 115 -8.21 -19.07 2.86
CA GLU A 115 -8.65 -20.19 3.70
C GLU A 115 -7.48 -20.92 4.36
N SER A 116 -6.40 -21.16 3.60
CA SER A 116 -5.22 -21.87 4.10
C SER A 116 -4.53 -21.09 5.22
N LEU A 117 -4.48 -19.75 5.12
CA LEU A 117 -3.98 -18.90 6.20
C LEU A 117 -4.85 -19.02 7.44
N ARG A 118 -6.17 -18.91 7.28
CA ARG A 118 -7.10 -18.94 8.41
C ARG A 118 -6.91 -20.21 9.24
N ARG A 119 -6.59 -21.33 8.59
CA ARG A 119 -6.28 -22.62 9.23
C ARG A 119 -4.91 -22.69 9.87
N LEU A 120 -3.93 -21.90 9.42
CA LEU A 120 -2.58 -21.88 9.99
C LEU A 120 -2.54 -21.34 11.42
N GLY A 121 -3.61 -20.71 11.93
CA GLY A 121 -4.02 -20.55 13.34
C GLY A 121 -2.97 -20.10 14.37
N ASP A 122 -1.89 -20.87 14.51
CA ASP A 122 -0.72 -20.66 15.34
C ASP A 122 0.36 -19.87 14.61
N TRP A 123 0.04 -18.60 14.31
CA TRP A 123 1.00 -17.59 13.86
C TRP A 123 1.96 -17.22 15.00
N ARG A 124 2.75 -18.16 15.49
CA ARG A 124 3.83 -17.84 16.44
C ARG A 124 4.79 -16.92 15.72
N GLN A 125 4.97 -15.71 16.24
CA GLN A 125 6.12 -14.89 15.84
C GLN A 125 7.37 -15.73 16.17
N PRO A 126 8.22 -16.07 15.19
CA PRO A 126 9.50 -16.68 15.52
C PRO A 126 10.23 -15.73 16.49
N ALA A 127 10.90 -16.29 17.49
CA ALA A 127 11.74 -15.50 18.38
C ALA A 127 12.83 -14.81 17.53
N VAL A 128 12.65 -13.53 17.27
CA VAL A 128 13.63 -12.75 16.49
C VAL A 128 14.87 -12.62 17.39
N PRO A 129 16.08 -12.92 16.88
CA PRO A 129 17.31 -12.60 17.60
C PRO A 129 17.27 -11.11 17.98
N ILE A 130 17.56 -10.78 19.23
CA ILE A 130 17.65 -9.38 19.65
C ILE A 130 18.87 -8.78 18.94
N PHE A 131 18.65 -8.08 17.83
CA PHE A 131 19.72 -7.34 17.17
C PHE A 131 20.00 -6.07 17.97
N ARG A 132 21.29 -5.77 18.18
CA ARG A 132 21.72 -4.59 18.95
C ARG A 132 21.59 -3.27 18.18
N GLU A 133 21.36 -3.31 16.88
CA GLU A 133 21.35 -2.13 16.02
C GLU A 133 20.10 -2.07 15.14
N GLY A 134 19.45 -0.90 15.12
CA GLY A 134 18.30 -0.60 14.27
C GLY A 134 17.02 -1.33 14.69
N CYS A 135 16.24 -0.73 15.59
CA CYS A 135 14.95 -1.25 16.01
C CYS A 135 13.84 -0.24 15.67
N VAL A 136 12.77 -0.73 15.02
CA VAL A 136 11.53 0.00 14.85
C VAL A 136 10.41 -0.85 15.41
N SER A 137 9.77 -0.41 16.48
CA SER A 137 8.70 -1.13 17.15
C SER A 137 7.52 -0.22 17.44
N GLY A 138 6.36 -0.81 17.74
CA GLY A 138 5.18 -0.05 18.07
C GLY A 138 3.97 -0.90 18.37
N ILE A 139 2.86 -0.22 18.60
CA ILE A 139 1.54 -0.82 18.83
C ILE A 139 0.61 -0.50 17.67
N ILE A 140 -0.30 -1.43 17.39
CA ILE A 140 -1.33 -1.27 16.37
C ILE A 140 -2.70 -1.34 17.03
N GLU A 141 -3.47 -0.29 16.82
CA GLU A 141 -4.86 -0.16 17.20
C GLU A 141 -5.71 0.09 15.94
N ALA A 142 -7.02 -0.08 16.03
CA ALA A 142 -7.94 0.26 14.95
C ALA A 142 -9.11 1.08 15.49
N ALA A 143 -9.51 2.09 14.72
CA ALA A 143 -10.66 2.93 15.02
C ALA A 143 -11.98 2.14 15.04
N VAL A 144 -12.03 1.01 14.31
CA VAL A 144 -13.16 0.08 14.29
C VAL A 144 -12.62 -1.33 14.59
N PRO A 145 -13.23 -2.08 15.53
CA PRO A 145 -12.84 -3.45 15.81
C PRO A 145 -13.03 -4.35 14.57
N PHE A 146 -12.10 -5.27 14.35
CA PHE A 146 -12.22 -6.32 13.35
C PHE A 146 -11.54 -7.59 13.83
N GLU A 147 -11.95 -8.74 13.29
CA GLU A 147 -11.23 -10.00 13.48
C GLU A 147 -10.36 -10.27 12.27
N GLY A 148 -9.06 -10.46 12.49
CA GLY A 148 -8.10 -10.56 11.41
C GLY A 148 -6.65 -10.46 11.85
N PHE A 149 -5.83 -10.08 10.89
CA PHE A 149 -4.43 -9.73 11.10
C PHE A 149 -4.10 -8.41 10.41
N VAL A 150 -2.91 -7.89 10.69
CA VAL A 150 -2.39 -6.67 10.11
C VAL A 150 -1.08 -6.99 9.39
N LEU A 151 -0.99 -6.57 8.14
CA LEU A 151 0.26 -6.46 7.42
C LEU A 151 0.88 -5.11 7.76
N VAL A 152 2.09 -5.10 8.30
CA VAL A 152 2.83 -3.86 8.62
C VAL A 152 4.20 -3.90 7.93
N GLY A 153 4.64 -2.76 7.41
CA GLY A 153 5.94 -2.68 6.74
C GLY A 153 6.53 -1.28 6.63
N LEU A 154 7.85 -1.27 6.41
CA LEU A 154 8.67 -0.10 6.12
C LEU A 154 8.93 -0.01 4.61
N PHE A 155 8.46 1.07 3.99
CA PHE A 155 8.61 1.35 2.56
C PHE A 155 9.60 2.50 2.33
N SER A 156 10.27 2.49 1.18
CA SER A 156 11.18 3.58 0.78
C SER A 156 10.45 4.82 0.24
N LYS A 157 9.13 4.71 0.01
CA LYS A 157 8.29 5.78 -0.55
C LYS A 157 7.04 5.96 0.30
N PRO A 158 6.39 7.14 0.27
CA PRO A 158 5.15 7.42 1.01
C PRO A 158 3.90 6.77 0.40
N ILE A 159 4.04 5.61 -0.27
CA ILE A 159 2.98 4.79 -0.85
C ILE A 159 3.36 3.31 -0.70
N PRO A 160 2.41 2.40 -0.39
CA PRO A 160 2.71 0.97 -0.30
C PRO A 160 2.78 0.36 -1.71
N GLU A 161 3.95 0.50 -2.32
CA GLU A 161 4.31 -0.07 -3.61
C GLU A 161 5.59 -0.90 -3.51
N GLY A 162 5.66 -1.96 -4.31
CA GLY A 162 6.73 -2.95 -4.24
C GLY A 162 6.74 -3.69 -2.92
N LEU A 163 7.70 -4.59 -2.74
CA LEU A 163 7.90 -5.25 -1.46
C LEU A 163 8.41 -4.24 -0.42
N PRO A 164 7.90 -4.27 0.83
CA PRO A 164 8.47 -3.48 1.90
C PRO A 164 9.90 -3.95 2.16
N LEU A 165 10.77 -3.02 2.55
CA LEU A 165 12.15 -3.32 2.92
C LEU A 165 12.21 -4.16 4.20
N TYR A 166 11.25 -3.90 5.10
CA TYR A 166 11.00 -4.67 6.32
C TYR A 166 9.49 -4.86 6.45
N GLY A 167 9.02 -6.07 6.69
CA GLY A 167 7.59 -6.34 6.78
C GLY A 167 7.29 -7.57 7.63
N THR A 168 6.20 -7.52 8.37
CA THR A 168 5.74 -8.62 9.21
C THR A 168 4.20 -8.68 9.26
N LEU A 169 3.69 -9.84 9.64
CA LEU A 169 2.30 -10.03 10.03
C LEU A 169 2.15 -9.86 11.55
N VAL A 170 1.07 -9.21 11.96
CA VAL A 170 0.75 -8.95 13.37
C VAL A 170 -0.68 -9.40 13.63
N ARG A 171 -0.88 -10.16 14.71
CA ARG A 171 -2.23 -10.48 15.18
C ARG A 171 -2.86 -9.23 15.77
N TYR A 172 -4.12 -8.95 15.41
CA TYR A 172 -4.83 -7.78 15.93
C TYR A 172 -5.68 -8.13 17.17
N PRO A 173 -5.72 -7.28 18.20
CA PRO A 173 -4.80 -6.16 18.47
C PRO A 173 -3.40 -6.66 18.86
N GLY A 174 -2.35 -5.86 18.62
CA GLY A 174 -0.99 -6.33 18.89
C GLY A 174 0.11 -5.30 18.66
N SER A 175 1.33 -5.73 19.00
CA SER A 175 2.56 -4.97 18.79
C SER A 175 3.36 -5.55 17.62
N PHE A 176 4.15 -4.68 17.00
CA PHE A 176 5.06 -5.05 15.93
C PHE A 176 6.49 -4.64 16.27
N ARG A 177 7.45 -5.33 15.65
CA ARG A 177 8.87 -5.06 15.81
C ARG A 177 9.62 -5.44 14.54
N PHE A 178 10.50 -4.55 14.11
CA PHE A 178 11.51 -4.79 13.09
C PHE A 178 12.88 -4.62 13.73
N ASP A 179 13.69 -5.66 13.69
CA ASP A 179 15.07 -5.64 14.15
C ASP A 179 16.04 -5.61 12.95
N GLY A 180 17.26 -5.13 13.16
CA GLY A 180 18.27 -5.03 12.10
C GLY A 180 17.91 -4.03 11.01
N VAL A 181 17.13 -2.99 11.35
CA VAL A 181 16.73 -1.95 10.40
C VAL A 181 17.94 -1.08 10.08
N LYS A 182 18.37 -1.09 8.83
CA LYS A 182 19.55 -0.33 8.38
C LYS A 182 19.28 1.17 8.49
N PRO A 183 20.30 2.00 8.75
CA PRO A 183 20.17 3.44 8.70
C PRO A 183 19.55 3.91 7.38
N GLY A 184 18.62 4.85 7.45
CA GLY A 184 17.87 5.30 6.27
C GLY A 184 16.54 5.95 6.63
N THR A 185 15.82 6.36 5.58
CA THR A 185 14.51 7.03 5.68
C THR A 185 13.42 6.09 5.18
N TYR A 186 12.40 5.88 6.00
CA TYR A 186 11.34 4.91 5.76
C TYR A 186 9.96 5.50 6.01
N TYR A 187 8.95 4.91 5.39
CA TYR A 187 7.54 5.20 5.64
C TYR A 187 6.89 3.95 6.21
N LEU A 188 6.36 4.07 7.43
CA LEU A 188 5.69 2.98 8.12
C LEU A 188 4.23 2.95 7.70
N MET A 189 3.77 1.80 7.25
CA MET A 189 2.39 1.60 6.80
C MET A 189 1.85 0.28 7.29
N ALA A 190 0.54 0.24 7.50
CA ALA A 190 -0.14 -0.99 7.87
C ALA A 190 -1.53 -1.05 7.22
N THR A 191 -1.98 -2.27 6.94
CA THR A 191 -3.34 -2.55 6.46
C THR A 191 -3.90 -3.80 7.13
N SER A 192 -5.19 -3.76 7.46
CA SER A 192 -5.90 -4.91 8.00
C SER A 192 -6.29 -5.89 6.91
N ILE A 193 -6.39 -7.16 7.30
CA ILE A 193 -7.00 -8.24 6.53
C ILE A 193 -7.97 -8.94 7.48
N SER A 194 -9.27 -8.79 7.22
CA SER A 194 -10.31 -9.36 8.08
C SER A 194 -10.68 -10.77 7.63
N TRP A 195 -10.91 -11.70 8.55
CA TRP A 195 -11.31 -13.08 8.22
C TRP A 195 -12.64 -13.19 7.48
N THR A 196 -13.45 -12.14 7.47
CA THR A 196 -14.74 -12.08 6.79
C THR A 196 -14.64 -11.60 5.34
N MET A 197 -13.46 -11.13 4.90
CA MET A 197 -13.27 -10.64 3.53
C MET A 197 -13.17 -11.77 2.51
N ALA A 198 -13.53 -11.50 1.26
CA ALA A 198 -13.27 -12.41 0.16
C ALA A 198 -11.79 -12.32 -0.27
N GLY A 199 -11.25 -13.35 -0.92
CA GLY A 199 -9.89 -13.33 -1.45
C GLY A 199 -9.69 -12.20 -2.48
N MET A 200 -10.75 -11.82 -3.20
CA MET A 200 -10.73 -10.68 -4.13
C MET A 200 -10.44 -9.35 -3.41
N ASP A 201 -10.95 -9.18 -2.18
CA ASP A 201 -10.73 -7.96 -1.39
C ASP A 201 -9.26 -7.84 -0.94
N MET A 202 -8.48 -8.93 -0.97
CA MET A 202 -7.03 -8.88 -0.72
C MET A 202 -6.25 -8.39 -1.94
N LEU A 203 -6.74 -8.71 -3.14
CA LEU A 203 -6.16 -8.28 -4.40
C LEU A 203 -6.52 -6.81 -4.70
N LEU A 204 -7.73 -6.41 -4.30
CA LEU A 204 -8.28 -5.06 -4.39
C LEU A 204 -8.65 -4.54 -2.99
N PRO A 205 -7.67 -4.15 -2.16
CA PRO A 205 -7.88 -3.72 -0.77
C PRO A 205 -8.44 -2.29 -0.69
N GLU A 206 -9.58 -2.05 -1.33
CA GLU A 206 -10.22 -0.73 -1.39
C GLU A 206 -10.85 -0.35 -0.04
N THR A 207 -11.34 -1.33 0.71
CA THR A 207 -12.09 -1.15 1.97
C THR A 207 -11.29 -1.49 3.22
N THR A 208 -10.05 -1.97 3.09
CA THR A 208 -9.25 -2.39 4.24
C THR A 208 -8.94 -1.19 5.14
N LEU A 209 -8.96 -1.43 6.45
CA LEU A 209 -8.49 -0.43 7.40
C LEU A 209 -7.00 -0.26 7.18
N ARG A 210 -6.54 0.97 7.16
CA ARG A 210 -5.17 1.30 6.79
C ARG A 210 -4.63 2.44 7.62
N THR A 211 -3.31 2.58 7.61
CA THR A 211 -2.63 3.75 8.17
C THR A 211 -1.29 3.94 7.50
N ARG A 212 -0.76 5.16 7.63
CA ARG A 212 0.55 5.56 7.14
C ARG A 212 1.13 6.62 8.06
N SER A 213 2.43 6.51 8.36
CA SER A 213 3.18 7.57 9.03
C SER A 213 3.16 8.85 8.19
N LYS A 214 2.63 9.95 8.73
CA LYS A 214 2.55 11.25 8.04
C LYS A 214 3.94 11.79 7.67
N SER A 215 4.89 11.62 8.58
CA SER A 215 6.31 11.95 8.38
C SER A 215 7.12 10.67 8.22
N PRO A 216 8.22 10.70 7.45
CA PRO A 216 9.11 9.56 7.37
C PRO A 216 9.85 9.31 8.70
N LEU A 217 10.08 8.04 9.01
CA LEU A 217 10.96 7.59 10.09
C LEU A 217 12.41 7.62 9.59
N THR A 218 13.30 8.25 10.36
CA THR A 218 14.73 8.26 10.07
C THR A 218 15.44 7.38 11.09
N VAL A 219 15.98 6.25 10.63
CA VAL A 219 16.79 5.35 11.45
C VAL A 219 18.23 5.81 11.35
N LEU A 220 18.83 6.15 12.49
CA LEU A 220 20.24 6.54 12.59
C LEU A 220 21.04 5.44 13.29
N PRO A 221 22.35 5.28 12.99
CA PRO A 221 23.18 4.27 13.65
C PRO A 221 23.22 4.47 15.17
N GLY A 222 22.90 3.42 15.94
CA GLY A 222 22.95 3.44 17.40
C GLY A 222 21.93 4.33 18.12
N VAL A 223 21.06 5.04 17.39
CA VAL A 223 20.02 5.89 17.98
C VAL A 223 18.70 5.11 18.06
N PRO A 224 18.16 4.86 19.26
CA PRO A 224 16.87 4.20 19.39
C PRO A 224 15.75 5.13 18.91
N LEU A 225 14.77 4.57 18.19
CA LEU A 225 13.54 5.28 17.84
C LEU A 225 12.49 5.07 18.93
N PRO A 226 11.67 6.09 19.24
CA PRO A 226 10.53 5.90 20.14
C PRO A 226 9.56 4.85 19.55
N PRO A 227 8.81 4.12 20.40
CA PRO A 227 7.73 3.27 19.92
C PRO A 227 6.74 4.06 19.07
N GLN A 228 6.30 3.45 17.97
CA GLN A 228 5.34 4.03 17.05
C GLN A 228 3.92 3.64 17.43
N GLU A 229 2.98 4.56 17.31
CA GLU A 229 1.56 4.30 17.52
C GLU A 229 0.85 4.32 16.16
N LEU A 230 0.30 3.18 15.77
CA LEU A 230 -0.40 3.03 14.51
C LEU A 230 -1.89 2.87 14.76
N LEU A 231 -2.67 3.88 14.41
CA LEU A 231 -4.14 3.80 14.41
C LEU A 231 -4.62 3.51 12.98
N LEU A 232 -5.13 2.31 12.76
CA LEU A 232 -5.82 1.92 11.54
C LEU A 232 -7.18 2.63 11.46
N HIS A 233 -7.51 3.13 10.28
CA HIS A 233 -8.77 3.81 10.02
C HIS A 233 -9.35 3.37 8.68
N GLU A 234 -10.63 3.66 8.47
CA GLU A 234 -11.25 3.50 7.17
C GLU A 234 -10.51 4.34 6.10
N PRO A 235 -10.54 3.90 4.83
CA PRO A 235 -9.94 4.62 3.71
C PRO A 235 -10.35 6.10 3.66
N ARG A 236 -9.37 6.99 3.53
CA ARG A 236 -9.55 8.43 3.33
C ARG A 236 -9.11 8.84 1.93
N LEU A 237 -9.58 10.00 1.48
CA LEU A 237 -9.24 10.53 0.15
C LEU A 237 -7.72 10.77 -0.01
N ASP A 238 -7.05 11.22 1.04
CA ASP A 238 -5.61 11.50 1.05
C ASP A 238 -4.74 10.27 1.30
N ASP A 239 -5.35 9.09 1.51
CA ASP A 239 -4.60 7.85 1.57
C ASP A 239 -4.09 7.47 0.18
N PRO A 240 -2.82 7.11 0.04
CA PRO A 240 -2.33 6.57 -1.22
C PRO A 240 -2.95 5.19 -1.48
N PRO A 241 -3.06 4.78 -2.76
CA PRO A 241 -3.56 3.46 -3.12
C PRO A 241 -2.59 2.37 -2.66
N ILE A 242 -3.13 1.19 -2.34
CA ILE A 242 -2.32 0.02 -1.97
C ILE A 242 -1.99 -0.77 -3.24
N LEU A 243 -0.81 -0.48 -3.79
CA LEU A 243 -0.38 -1.04 -5.07
C LEU A 243 0.18 -2.44 -4.90
N VAL A 244 1.00 -2.65 -3.87
CA VAL A 244 1.61 -3.95 -3.58
C VAL A 244 0.56 -5.06 -3.47
N SER A 245 0.86 -6.22 -4.03
CA SER A 245 0.04 -7.42 -3.89
C SER A 245 0.10 -7.94 -2.46
N LEU A 246 -1.01 -7.84 -1.71
CA LEU A 246 -1.07 -8.32 -0.33
C LEU A 246 -0.87 -9.84 -0.23
N PRO A 247 -1.41 -10.67 -1.14
CA PRO A 247 -1.10 -12.10 -1.15
C PRO A 247 0.39 -12.39 -1.32
N LEU A 248 1.12 -11.60 -2.13
CA LEU A 248 2.56 -11.74 -2.28
C LEU A 248 3.31 -11.45 -0.96
N LEU A 249 2.95 -10.37 -0.27
CA LEU A 249 3.58 -10.00 1.01
C LEU A 249 3.44 -11.10 2.05
N MET A 250 2.25 -11.66 2.12
CA MET A 250 1.89 -12.70 3.05
C MET A 250 2.59 -14.02 2.72
N ASN A 251 2.64 -14.42 1.45
CA ASN A 251 3.36 -15.63 1.03
C ASN A 251 4.87 -15.50 1.30
N ASN A 252 5.46 -14.32 1.04
CA ASN A 252 6.86 -14.05 1.37
C ASN A 252 7.10 -14.16 2.89
N PHE A 253 6.23 -13.55 3.70
CA PHE A 253 6.32 -13.68 5.16
C PHE A 253 6.23 -15.14 5.63
N LEU A 254 5.23 -15.87 5.16
CA LEU A 254 5.01 -17.28 5.49
C LEU A 254 6.20 -18.15 5.12
N SER A 255 6.80 -17.92 3.95
CA SER A 255 7.98 -18.67 3.51
C SER A 255 9.16 -18.46 4.46
N LYS A 256 9.37 -17.22 4.95
CA LYS A 256 10.42 -16.89 5.92
C LYS A 256 10.18 -17.54 7.29
N VAL A 257 8.92 -17.55 7.76
CA VAL A 257 8.57 -18.22 9.02
C VAL A 257 8.79 -19.72 8.93
N ARG A 258 8.38 -20.36 7.83
CA ARG A 258 8.59 -21.81 7.60
C ARG A 258 10.05 -22.22 7.47
N GLN A 259 10.92 -21.31 7.02
CA GLN A 259 12.38 -21.54 6.91
C GLN A 259 13.13 -21.27 8.23
N GLY A 260 12.47 -20.68 9.23
CA GLY A 260 13.02 -20.39 10.56
C GLY A 260 12.54 -21.34 11.66
N LEU A 261 11.93 -22.47 11.29
CA LEU A 261 11.58 -23.60 12.16
C LEU A 261 12.46 -24.81 11.84
#